data_AF-A0A9D8KTQ0-F1
#
_entry.id   AF-A0A9D8KTQ0-F1
#
_cell.length_a   1.000
_cell.length_b   1.000
_cell.length_c   1.000
_cell.angle_alpha   90.00
_cell.angle_beta   90.00
_cell.angle_gamma   90.00
#
_symmetry.space_group_name_H-M   'P 1'
#
loop_
_entity.id
_entity.type
_entity.pdbx_description
1 polymer ?
#
loop_
_entity_poly.entity_id
_entity_poly.type
_entity_poly.pdbx_seq_one_letter_code
_entity_poly.pdbx_strand_id
1 'polypeptide(L)'
;PAAGGSMMMAASDAAPPALPVEGTLQSLAGATGSLNSPPLDAQALRGKVVLVDFWTYSCINCLRALPHVRQWYERYRDHGLVVIGVHAPEFAFERDVRNVQRAVQDLGVTWPVALDNDFAIWRGFGNRYWPAHYFIDAQGRIRAHHFGEGDYEESERIIRALLREAGSALPDDAMPAMPAMSAMSAPRGGVEREADMGNLRSPETYIGHARAENFVSPGGLRAGKAFDYTVPATLRLNQWALGGRWVVGDEDARLRQGGGRIAFRFHARDLHLVLAPEAAGRPVRFKVRIDGHAPGAMAGGDVTADGDGQVDGNRLYQLIRQDGAVEDRSFEIEFLDPGVRAYAFTFG
;
A
#
# COMPACT_ATOMS: atom_id res chain seq x y z
N PRO A 1 -48.03 50.05 -11.75
CA PRO A 1 -46.59 49.72 -11.58
C PRO A 1 -46.26 49.50 -10.10
N ALA A 2 -46.36 48.25 -9.65
CA ALA A 2 -45.98 47.83 -8.30
C ALA A 2 -44.71 46.98 -8.41
N ALA A 3 -43.64 47.41 -7.76
CA ALA A 3 -42.38 46.69 -7.71
C ALA A 3 -42.50 45.48 -6.76
N GLY A 4 -42.34 44.28 -7.31
CA GLY A 4 -42.23 43.05 -6.53
C GLY A 4 -40.79 42.87 -6.04
N GLY A 5 -40.61 42.75 -4.74
CA GLY A 5 -39.32 42.42 -4.12
C GLY A 5 -39.01 40.93 -4.31
N SER A 6 -37.84 40.65 -4.89
CA SER A 6 -37.25 39.30 -4.85
C SER A 6 -36.57 39.10 -3.50
N MET A 7 -37.14 38.22 -2.66
CA MET A 7 -36.45 37.69 -1.49
C MET A 7 -35.35 36.74 -1.96
N MET A 8 -34.09 37.05 -1.66
CA MET A 8 -33.01 36.08 -1.72
C MET A 8 -33.17 35.12 -0.54
N MET A 9 -33.44 33.85 -0.84
CA MET A 9 -33.32 32.77 0.15
C MET A 9 -31.85 32.61 0.50
N ALA A 10 -31.47 32.99 1.72
CA ALA A 10 -30.19 32.62 2.29
C ALA A 10 -30.14 31.09 2.41
N ALA A 11 -29.17 30.46 1.76
CA ALA A 11 -28.83 29.07 2.03
C ALA A 11 -28.46 28.97 3.52
N SER A 12 -29.15 28.12 4.26
CA SER A 12 -28.84 27.89 5.67
C SER A 12 -27.46 27.25 5.79
N ASP A 13 -26.55 27.89 6.52
CA ASP A 13 -25.34 27.28 7.11
C ASP A 13 -25.77 26.25 8.17
N ALA A 14 -26.40 25.16 7.74
CA ALA A 14 -26.61 24.01 8.60
C ALA A 14 -25.25 23.37 8.83
N ALA A 15 -24.79 23.38 10.08
CA ALA A 15 -23.60 22.63 10.48
C ALA A 15 -23.73 21.19 9.96
N PRO A 16 -22.66 20.61 9.37
CA PRO A 16 -22.71 19.24 8.88
C PRO A 16 -23.18 18.30 10.01
N PRO A 17 -23.99 17.28 9.68
CA PRO A 17 -24.50 16.36 10.69
C PRO A 17 -23.34 15.77 11.49
N ALA A 18 -23.50 15.71 12.82
CA ALA A 18 -22.48 15.19 13.71
C ALA A 18 -22.11 13.76 13.32
N LEU A 19 -20.80 13.49 13.18
CA LEU A 19 -20.30 12.15 12.87
C LEU A 19 -20.78 11.14 13.92
N PRO A 20 -21.14 9.90 13.53
CA PRO A 20 -21.60 8.88 14.48
C PRO A 20 -20.49 8.49 15.47
N VAL A 21 -20.84 7.73 16.50
CA VAL A 21 -19.88 7.02 17.36
C VAL A 21 -19.95 5.55 17.01
N GLU A 22 -18.88 5.03 16.40
CA GLU A 22 -18.77 3.64 15.94
C GLU A 22 -18.13 2.72 16.99
N GLY A 23 -17.42 3.31 17.95
CA GLY A 23 -16.75 2.59 19.02
C GLY A 23 -15.82 3.48 19.82
N THR A 24 -14.90 2.87 20.54
CA THR A 24 -13.84 3.55 21.30
C THR A 24 -12.47 3.17 20.78
N LEU A 25 -11.50 4.06 20.95
CA LEU A 25 -10.11 3.76 20.67
C LEU A 25 -9.69 2.49 21.44
N GLN A 26 -9.17 1.51 20.71
CA GLN A 26 -8.71 0.25 21.27
C GLN A 26 -7.31 0.40 21.86
N SER A 27 -6.94 -0.53 22.74
CA SER A 27 -5.60 -0.52 23.34
C SER A 27 -4.50 -0.70 22.28
N LEU A 28 -3.44 0.11 22.39
CA LEU A 28 -2.22 -0.01 21.59
C LEU A 28 -1.12 -0.81 22.30
N ALA A 29 -1.37 -1.28 23.53
CA ALA A 29 -0.39 -2.00 24.35
C ALA A 29 0.01 -3.37 23.77
N GLY A 30 -0.73 -3.88 22.78
CA GLY A 30 -0.39 -5.10 22.05
C GLY A 30 0.75 -4.94 21.05
N ALA A 31 1.29 -3.73 20.85
CA ALA A 31 2.43 -3.51 19.98
C ALA A 31 3.66 -4.29 20.47
N THR A 32 4.27 -5.06 19.57
CA THR A 32 5.53 -5.77 19.81
C THR A 32 6.77 -4.87 19.79
N GLY A 33 6.61 -3.61 19.37
CA GLY A 33 7.66 -2.60 19.34
C GLY A 33 7.11 -1.25 18.87
N SER A 34 7.94 -0.22 18.93
CA SER A 34 7.59 1.13 18.50
C SER A 34 8.75 1.80 17.79
N LEU A 35 8.45 2.58 16.75
CA LEU A 35 9.39 3.43 16.04
C LEU A 35 8.91 4.89 16.11
N ASN A 36 9.85 5.83 15.99
CA ASN A 36 9.61 7.29 16.06
C ASN A 36 8.94 7.79 17.35
N SER A 37 8.80 6.93 18.37
CA SER A 37 8.16 7.27 19.65
C SER A 37 8.49 6.22 20.73
N PRO A 38 8.36 6.57 22.03
CA PRO A 38 8.17 5.59 23.09
C PRO A 38 6.87 4.77 22.86
N PRO A 39 6.67 3.65 23.58
CA PRO A 39 5.43 2.88 23.51
C PRO A 39 4.18 3.75 23.68
N LEU A 40 3.21 3.55 22.78
CA LEU A 40 1.99 4.35 22.72
C LEU A 40 0.96 3.88 23.74
N ASP A 41 0.39 4.83 24.48
CA ASP A 41 -0.71 4.60 25.41
C ASP A 41 -1.96 5.34 24.94
N ALA A 42 -3.06 4.61 24.75
CA ALA A 42 -4.35 5.16 24.32
C ALA A 42 -4.88 6.23 25.30
N GLN A 43 -4.58 6.12 26.59
CA GLN A 43 -5.02 7.12 27.58
C GLN A 43 -4.26 8.44 27.40
N ALA A 44 -2.98 8.39 27.05
CA ALA A 44 -2.17 9.57 26.76
C ALA A 44 -2.59 10.33 25.49
N LEU A 45 -3.48 9.74 24.68
CA LEU A 45 -4.02 10.35 23.46
C LEU A 45 -5.33 11.12 23.69
N ARG A 46 -5.92 11.05 24.89
CA ARG A 46 -7.11 11.85 25.23
C ARG A 46 -6.81 13.34 25.05
N GLY A 47 -7.81 14.08 24.57
CA GLY A 47 -7.69 15.50 24.23
C GLY A 47 -7.12 15.77 22.83
N LYS A 48 -6.72 14.74 22.08
CA LYS A 48 -6.19 14.86 20.72
C LYS A 48 -7.08 14.14 19.72
N VAL A 49 -7.15 14.65 18.50
CA VAL A 49 -7.72 13.90 17.38
C VAL A 49 -6.66 12.89 16.93
N VAL A 50 -7.05 11.63 16.75
CA VAL A 50 -6.12 10.56 16.38
C VAL A 50 -6.54 9.94 15.05
N LEU A 51 -5.58 9.79 14.15
CA LEU A 51 -5.69 8.94 12.97
C LEU A 51 -4.86 7.67 13.23
N VAL A 52 -5.51 6.51 13.24
CA VAL A 52 -4.84 5.21 13.21
C VAL A 52 -4.81 4.73 11.76
N ASP A 53 -3.61 4.56 11.22
CA ASP A 53 -3.34 4.11 9.85
C ASP A 53 -2.74 2.70 9.88
N PHE A 54 -3.53 1.69 9.51
CA PHE A 54 -3.05 0.32 9.36
C PHE A 54 -2.38 0.15 8.01
N TRP A 55 -1.10 -0.20 8.03
CA TRP A 55 -0.29 -0.30 6.81
C TRP A 55 0.71 -1.45 6.89
N THR A 56 1.25 -1.83 5.74
CA THR A 56 2.48 -2.61 5.63
C THR A 56 3.31 -2.05 4.48
N TYR A 57 4.64 -2.10 4.61
CA TYR A 57 5.51 -1.32 3.74
C TYR A 57 5.66 -1.90 2.31
N SER A 58 5.31 -3.17 2.08
CA SER A 58 5.32 -3.76 0.73
C SER A 58 3.96 -3.75 0.02
N CYS A 59 2.90 -3.24 0.67
CA CYS A 59 1.57 -3.11 0.08
C CYS A 59 1.49 -1.87 -0.81
N ILE A 60 1.23 -2.06 -2.12
CA ILE A 60 1.15 -0.94 -3.07
C ILE A 60 0.03 0.05 -2.70
N ASN A 61 -1.12 -0.43 -2.23
CA ASN A 61 -2.23 0.43 -1.83
C ASN A 61 -1.84 1.30 -0.62
N CYS A 62 -1.10 0.75 0.35
CA CYS A 62 -0.55 1.54 1.45
C CYS A 62 0.46 2.59 0.94
N LEU A 63 1.34 2.22 0.02
CA LEU A 63 2.33 3.14 -0.55
C LEU A 63 1.67 4.31 -1.28
N ARG A 64 0.54 4.09 -1.97
CA ARG A 64 -0.23 5.15 -2.63
C ARG A 64 -1.05 6.01 -1.65
N ALA A 65 -1.48 5.47 -0.52
CA ALA A 65 -2.15 6.24 0.54
C ALA A 65 -1.18 7.10 1.37
N LEU A 66 0.07 6.65 1.52
CA LEU A 66 1.06 7.25 2.41
C LEU A 66 1.32 8.76 2.16
N PRO A 67 1.38 9.26 0.92
CA PRO A 67 1.45 10.70 0.65
C PRO A 67 0.35 11.53 1.31
N HIS A 68 -0.89 11.04 1.32
CA HIS A 68 -2.02 11.73 1.94
C HIS A 68 -1.91 11.73 3.47
N VAL A 69 -1.53 10.59 4.06
CA VAL A 69 -1.28 10.49 5.51
C VAL A 69 -0.19 11.45 5.96
N ARG A 70 0.90 11.54 5.19
CA ARG A 70 2.00 12.49 5.45
C ARG A 70 1.52 13.92 5.39
N GLN A 71 0.72 14.26 4.39
CA GLN A 71 0.19 15.61 4.23
C GLN A 71 -0.73 16.01 5.39
N TRP A 72 -1.63 15.12 5.83
CA TRP A 72 -2.48 15.37 6.99
C TRP A 72 -1.65 15.53 8.27
N TYR A 73 -0.65 14.67 8.47
CA TYR A 73 0.26 14.78 9.61
C TYR A 73 0.98 16.13 9.63
N GLU A 74 1.63 16.51 8.53
CA GLU A 74 2.37 17.78 8.42
C GLU A 74 1.46 19.00 8.63
N ARG A 75 0.25 18.97 8.07
CA ARG A 75 -0.69 20.09 8.14
C ARG A 75 -1.36 20.26 9.50
N TYR A 76 -1.66 19.16 10.20
CA TYR A 76 -2.54 19.20 11.37
C TYR A 76 -1.88 18.79 12.69
N ARG A 77 -0.62 18.31 12.69
CA ARG A 77 0.06 17.90 13.92
C ARG A 77 0.15 19.01 14.97
N ASP A 78 0.38 20.26 14.53
CA ASP A 78 0.46 21.42 15.41
C ASP A 78 -0.93 21.98 15.79
N HIS A 79 -2.00 21.40 15.21
CA HIS A 79 -3.40 21.73 15.47
C HIS A 79 -4.13 20.66 16.29
N GLY A 80 -3.41 19.66 16.81
CA GLY A 80 -3.98 18.63 17.69
C GLY A 80 -4.26 17.28 17.04
N LEU A 81 -3.87 17.06 15.77
CA LEU A 81 -3.87 15.74 15.15
C LEU A 81 -2.66 14.92 15.62
N VAL A 82 -2.86 13.66 15.94
CA VAL A 82 -1.81 12.64 16.07
C VAL A 82 -2.07 11.55 15.05
N VAL A 83 -1.05 11.22 14.26
CA VAL A 83 -1.09 10.06 13.37
C VAL A 83 -0.30 8.93 14.01
N ILE A 84 -0.87 7.72 14.00
CA ILE A 84 -0.23 6.49 14.47
C ILE A 84 -0.30 5.49 13.34
N GLY A 85 0.87 5.15 12.78
CA GLY A 85 0.98 4.05 11.82
C GLY A 85 1.02 2.73 12.56
N VAL A 86 0.02 1.88 12.42
CA VAL A 86 0.06 0.50 12.91
C VAL A 86 0.59 -0.37 11.78
N HIS A 87 1.86 -0.74 11.87
CA HIS A 87 2.50 -1.64 10.93
C HIS A 87 2.11 -3.09 11.27
N ALA A 88 1.17 -3.65 10.51
CA ALA A 88 0.74 -5.05 10.64
C ALA A 88 1.29 -5.84 9.43
N PRO A 89 2.15 -6.85 9.65
CA PRO A 89 2.90 -7.49 8.57
C PRO A 89 2.02 -8.45 7.75
N GLU A 90 2.03 -8.33 6.44
CA GLU A 90 1.40 -9.29 5.52
C GLU A 90 2.30 -10.51 5.26
N PHE A 91 3.62 -10.30 5.25
CA PHE A 91 4.61 -11.37 5.03
C PHE A 91 5.57 -11.49 6.21
N ALA A 92 6.14 -12.69 6.40
CA ALA A 92 7.04 -12.95 7.53
C ALA A 92 8.27 -12.02 7.57
N PHE A 93 8.78 -11.56 6.42
CA PHE A 93 9.92 -10.65 6.38
C PHE A 93 9.60 -9.25 6.94
N GLU A 94 8.33 -8.86 6.96
CA GLU A 94 7.85 -7.58 7.47
C GLU A 94 7.78 -7.56 9.00
N ARG A 95 7.92 -8.72 9.67
CA ARG A 95 8.09 -8.80 11.12
C ARG A 95 9.47 -8.36 11.61
N ASP A 96 10.49 -8.36 10.75
CA ASP A 96 11.83 -7.93 11.14
C ASP A 96 11.85 -6.41 11.30
N VAL A 97 12.03 -5.96 12.54
CA VAL A 97 12.09 -4.54 12.92
C VAL A 97 13.07 -3.75 12.06
N ARG A 98 14.19 -4.34 11.63
CA ARG A 98 15.20 -3.65 10.82
C ARG A 98 14.70 -3.36 9.41
N ASN A 99 13.86 -4.22 8.85
CA ASN A 99 13.23 -3.99 7.56
C ASN A 99 12.21 -2.86 7.67
N VAL A 100 11.34 -2.91 8.69
CA VAL A 100 10.34 -1.86 8.93
C VAL A 100 11.02 -0.51 9.21
N GLN A 101 12.08 -0.50 10.02
CA GLN A 101 12.82 0.72 10.32
C GLN A 101 13.46 1.34 9.06
N ARG A 102 14.03 0.52 8.17
CA ARG A 102 14.54 0.99 6.89
C ARG A 102 13.42 1.56 6.03
N ALA A 103 12.30 0.85 5.90
CA ALA A 103 11.17 1.30 5.11
C ALA A 103 10.57 2.61 5.66
N VAL A 104 10.43 2.75 6.98
CA VAL A 104 10.00 4.00 7.65
C VAL A 104 10.91 5.17 7.28
N GLN A 105 12.22 4.95 7.23
CA GLN A 105 13.20 5.97 6.82
C GLN A 105 13.08 6.30 5.32
N ASP A 106 13.11 5.29 4.46
CA ASP A 106 13.08 5.44 3.00
C ASP A 106 11.78 6.10 2.52
N LEU A 107 10.66 5.79 3.17
CA LEU A 107 9.34 6.35 2.88
C LEU A 107 9.09 7.70 3.58
N GLY A 108 10.02 8.19 4.40
CA GLY A 108 9.85 9.46 5.12
C GLY A 108 8.65 9.46 6.07
N VAL A 109 8.40 8.32 6.74
CA VAL A 109 7.39 8.20 7.79
C VAL A 109 7.99 8.74 9.09
N THR A 110 7.51 9.90 9.52
CA THR A 110 8.06 10.62 10.67
C THR A 110 7.15 10.62 11.90
N TRP A 111 5.90 10.18 11.75
CA TRP A 111 4.97 10.00 12.85
C TRP A 111 5.23 8.68 13.60
N PRO A 112 4.69 8.52 14.83
CA PRO A 112 4.76 7.28 15.60
C PRO A 112 4.31 6.04 14.82
N VAL A 113 5.08 4.96 14.92
CA VAL A 113 4.72 3.66 14.33
C VAL A 113 4.69 2.58 15.42
N ALA A 114 3.56 1.88 15.54
CA ALA A 114 3.42 0.68 16.35
C ALA A 114 3.65 -0.57 15.50
N LEU A 115 4.54 -1.46 15.94
CA LEU A 115 4.80 -2.75 15.27
C LEU A 115 3.84 -3.80 15.82
N ASP A 116 2.90 -4.28 15.01
CA ASP A 116 1.84 -5.21 15.42
C ASP A 116 2.09 -6.63 14.88
N ASN A 117 3.27 -7.20 15.18
CA ASN A 117 3.70 -8.48 14.60
C ASN A 117 2.81 -9.68 14.97
N ASP A 118 2.08 -9.57 16.08
CA ASP A 118 1.15 -10.57 16.61
C ASP A 118 -0.32 -10.24 16.28
N PHE A 119 -0.58 -9.18 15.50
CA PHE A 119 -1.90 -8.69 15.11
C PHE A 119 -2.84 -8.40 16.31
N ALA A 120 -2.27 -8.00 17.45
CA ALA A 120 -3.05 -7.73 18.65
C ALA A 120 -3.89 -6.45 18.49
N ILE A 121 -3.28 -5.39 17.95
CA ILE A 121 -3.97 -4.12 17.69
C ILE A 121 -4.96 -4.30 16.53
N TRP A 122 -4.53 -4.93 15.44
CA TRP A 122 -5.34 -5.29 14.29
C TRP A 122 -6.64 -5.99 14.68
N ARG A 123 -6.55 -7.05 15.50
CA ARG A 123 -7.73 -7.77 16.01
C ARG A 123 -8.57 -6.92 16.97
N GLY A 124 -7.93 -6.09 17.80
CA GLY A 124 -8.64 -5.17 18.70
C GLY A 124 -9.58 -4.23 17.95
N PHE A 125 -9.12 -3.68 16.82
CA PHE A 125 -9.93 -2.85 15.93
C PHE A 125 -10.91 -3.65 15.05
N GLY A 126 -10.84 -4.98 15.04
CA GLY A 126 -11.61 -5.81 14.11
C GLY A 126 -11.21 -5.60 12.64
N ASN A 127 -10.00 -5.10 12.39
CA ASN A 127 -9.56 -4.73 11.05
C ASN A 127 -9.41 -5.96 10.12
N ARG A 128 -9.52 -5.73 8.81
CA ARG A 128 -9.38 -6.79 7.79
C ARG A 128 -8.66 -6.34 6.52
N TYR A 129 -8.21 -5.10 6.43
CA TYR A 129 -7.74 -4.50 5.18
C TYR A 129 -6.45 -3.68 5.37
N TRP A 130 -5.67 -3.62 4.29
CA TRP A 130 -4.55 -2.70 4.11
C TRP A 130 -4.80 -1.84 2.85
N PRO A 131 -4.65 -0.50 2.91
CA PRO A 131 -4.62 0.28 4.14
C PRO A 131 -5.99 0.29 4.83
N ALA A 132 -6.03 0.71 6.09
CA ALA A 132 -7.27 1.05 6.78
C ALA A 132 -7.05 2.23 7.74
N HIS A 133 -7.93 3.22 7.67
CA HIS A 133 -7.89 4.41 8.48
C HIS A 133 -9.03 4.40 9.51
N TYR A 134 -8.73 4.71 10.76
CA TYR A 134 -9.73 4.96 11.79
C TYR A 134 -9.56 6.38 12.33
N PHE A 135 -10.65 7.13 12.38
CA PHE A 135 -10.66 8.53 12.80
C PHE A 135 -11.27 8.65 14.20
N ILE A 136 -10.47 9.13 15.13
CA ILE A 136 -10.80 9.14 16.55
C ILE A 136 -10.83 10.57 17.08
N ASP A 137 -11.88 10.92 17.82
CA ASP A 137 -12.02 12.26 18.40
C ASP A 137 -11.20 12.47 19.68
N ALA A 138 -11.20 13.71 20.18
CA ALA A 138 -10.52 14.08 21.43
C ALA A 138 -11.04 13.35 22.67
N GLN A 139 -12.25 12.79 22.63
CA GLN A 139 -12.80 11.94 23.68
C GLN A 139 -12.44 10.47 23.48
N GLY A 140 -11.56 10.16 22.51
CA GLY A 140 -11.11 8.86 22.03
C GLY A 140 -12.24 7.90 21.67
N ARG A 141 -13.27 8.42 20.99
CA ARG A 141 -14.32 7.65 20.32
C ARG A 141 -13.95 7.52 18.84
N ILE A 142 -14.16 6.34 18.26
CA ILE A 142 -14.06 6.16 16.80
C ILE A 142 -15.30 6.80 16.18
N ARG A 143 -15.08 7.72 15.23
CA ARG A 143 -16.12 8.54 14.61
C ARG A 143 -16.33 8.24 13.13
N ALA A 144 -15.36 7.58 12.52
CA ALA A 144 -15.44 7.03 11.17
C ALA A 144 -14.28 6.04 10.97
N HIS A 145 -14.40 5.23 9.91
CA HIS A 145 -13.32 4.43 9.36
C HIS A 145 -13.37 4.45 7.83
N HIS A 146 -12.24 4.14 7.19
CA HIS A 146 -12.13 3.92 5.75
C HIS A 146 -11.27 2.69 5.49
N PHE A 147 -11.75 1.78 4.64
CA PHE A 147 -11.05 0.55 4.27
C PHE A 147 -10.63 0.60 2.82
N GLY A 148 -9.35 0.28 2.58
CA GLY A 148 -8.75 0.34 1.26
C GLY A 148 -8.17 1.71 0.93
N GLU A 149 -7.77 1.85 -0.32
CA GLU A 149 -7.18 3.06 -0.89
C GLU A 149 -8.28 3.98 -1.46
N GLY A 150 -8.20 5.28 -1.17
CA GLY A 150 -9.11 6.29 -1.73
C GLY A 150 -9.73 7.20 -0.67
N ASP A 151 -10.81 7.90 -1.08
CA ASP A 151 -11.62 8.81 -0.26
C ASP A 151 -10.80 9.81 0.59
N TYR A 152 -9.68 10.30 0.04
CA TYR A 152 -8.76 11.17 0.77
C TYR A 152 -9.38 12.53 1.12
N GLU A 153 -10.22 13.08 0.24
CA GLU A 153 -10.93 14.34 0.51
C GLU A 153 -11.97 14.20 1.65
N GLU A 154 -12.71 13.09 1.67
CA GLU A 154 -13.62 12.76 2.77
C GLU A 154 -12.86 12.55 4.08
N SER A 155 -11.77 11.78 4.02
CA SER A 155 -10.89 11.53 5.15
C SER A 155 -10.36 12.84 5.76
N GLU A 156 -9.90 13.78 4.92
CA GLU A 156 -9.46 15.10 5.39
C GLU A 156 -10.62 15.91 5.99
N ARG A 157 -11.81 15.88 5.38
CA ARG A 157 -13.00 16.54 5.93
C ARG A 157 -13.36 16.01 7.31
N ILE A 158 -13.28 14.70 7.53
CA ILE A 158 -13.48 14.08 8.84
C ILE A 158 -12.44 14.61 9.83
N ILE A 159 -11.15 14.56 9.49
CA ILE A 159 -10.07 15.08 10.34
C ILE A 159 -10.35 16.53 10.76
N ARG A 160 -10.67 17.40 9.80
CA ARG A 160 -10.96 18.82 10.06
C ARG A 160 -12.20 19.00 10.94
N ALA A 161 -13.25 18.21 10.72
CA ALA A 161 -14.46 18.26 11.55
C ALA A 161 -14.15 17.88 13.01
N LEU A 162 -13.39 16.81 13.22
CA LEU A 162 -12.99 16.36 14.56
C LEU A 162 -12.08 17.37 15.27
N LEU A 163 -11.16 18.01 14.55
CA LEU A 163 -10.30 19.05 15.11
C LEU A 163 -11.10 20.29 15.52
N ARG A 164 -12.10 20.69 14.73
CA ARG A 164 -13.02 21.78 15.10
C ARG A 164 -13.89 21.40 16.30
N GLU A 165 -14.39 20.17 16.37
CA GLU A 165 -15.13 19.66 17.54
C GLU A 165 -14.26 19.70 18.81
N ALA A 166 -12.94 19.50 18.67
CA ALA A 166 -11.97 19.62 19.76
C ALA A 166 -11.57 21.07 20.10
N GLY A 167 -12.10 22.08 19.37
CA GLY A 167 -11.82 23.49 19.61
C GLY A 167 -10.56 24.02 18.94
N SER A 168 -9.94 23.27 18.03
CA SER A 168 -8.74 23.71 17.30
C SER A 168 -9.08 24.73 16.21
N ALA A 169 -8.32 25.83 16.16
CA ALA A 169 -8.29 26.71 14.99
C ALA A 169 -7.48 26.06 13.87
N LEU A 170 -8.00 26.01 12.64
CA LEU A 170 -7.37 25.33 11.51
C LEU A 170 -6.74 26.34 10.53
N PRO A 171 -5.67 25.95 9.81
CA PRO A 171 -4.95 26.86 8.91
C PRO A 171 -5.78 27.32 7.69
N ASP A 172 -6.88 26.63 7.38
CA ASP A 172 -7.71 26.85 6.19
C ASP A 172 -8.86 27.85 6.36
N ASP A 173 -8.95 28.53 7.50
CA ASP A 173 -9.84 29.70 7.60
C ASP A 173 -9.28 30.90 6.78
N ALA A 174 -8.12 30.74 6.11
CA ALA A 174 -7.48 31.75 5.26
C ALA A 174 -6.90 31.26 3.90
N MET A 175 -7.04 29.99 3.49
CA MET A 175 -6.50 29.48 2.21
C MET A 175 -7.45 28.50 1.50
N PRO A 176 -7.45 28.44 0.14
CA PRO A 176 -8.35 27.56 -0.61
C PRO A 176 -7.99 26.08 -0.43
N ALA A 177 -8.95 25.22 -0.79
CA ALA A 177 -8.84 23.77 -0.80
C ALA A 177 -7.54 23.28 -1.45
N MET A 178 -7.08 22.13 -0.97
CA MET A 178 -5.88 21.42 -1.39
C MET A 178 -5.51 21.64 -2.86
N PRO A 179 -4.26 22.06 -3.16
CA PRO A 179 -3.75 21.78 -4.49
C PRO A 179 -3.78 20.26 -4.67
N ALA A 180 -4.24 19.79 -5.84
CA ALA A 180 -4.00 18.42 -6.26
C ALA A 180 -2.52 18.07 -6.00
N MET A 181 -2.21 16.82 -5.64
CA MET A 181 -0.84 16.31 -5.38
C MET A 181 0.23 16.81 -6.38
N SER A 182 -0.20 17.23 -7.58
CA SER A 182 0.58 17.94 -8.58
C SER A 182 1.34 19.21 -8.13
N ALA A 183 0.98 19.91 -7.05
CA ALA A 183 1.52 21.26 -6.78
C ALA A 183 2.43 21.41 -5.54
N MET A 184 2.69 20.36 -4.75
CA MET A 184 3.67 20.41 -3.66
C MET A 184 4.85 19.47 -3.96
N SER A 185 5.96 20.07 -4.37
CA SER A 185 7.33 19.53 -4.46
C SER A 185 7.49 18.05 -4.86
N ALA A 186 7.73 17.91 -6.16
CA ALA A 186 8.06 16.72 -6.95
C ALA A 186 6.88 15.75 -7.18
N PRO A 187 6.59 15.35 -8.44
CA PRO A 187 5.98 14.05 -8.62
C PRO A 187 6.98 13.08 -8.02
N ARG A 188 6.64 12.45 -6.89
CA ARG A 188 7.42 11.28 -6.45
C ARG A 188 7.09 10.19 -7.47
N GLY A 189 7.83 10.21 -8.57
CA GLY A 189 7.72 9.27 -9.66
C GLY A 189 7.90 7.86 -9.12
N GLY A 190 7.08 6.93 -9.57
CA GLY A 190 7.17 5.52 -9.18
C GLY A 190 5.86 4.99 -8.60
N VAL A 191 5.96 4.27 -7.48
CA VAL A 191 4.88 3.49 -6.84
C VAL A 191 3.83 4.32 -6.11
N GLU A 192 4.14 5.55 -5.68
CA GLU A 192 3.20 6.43 -4.96
C GLU A 192 2.17 7.11 -5.89
N ARG A 193 2.25 6.90 -7.22
CA ARG A 193 1.26 7.42 -8.18
C ARG A 193 -0.05 6.66 -8.05
N GLU A 194 -1.17 7.39 -7.99
CA GLU A 194 -2.54 6.85 -7.95
C GLU A 194 -2.78 5.79 -9.03
N ALA A 195 -3.52 4.74 -8.65
CA ALA A 195 -3.89 3.67 -9.55
C ALA A 195 -4.81 4.15 -10.68
N ASP A 196 -4.70 3.55 -11.85
CA ASP A 196 -5.72 3.65 -12.90
C ASP A 196 -6.87 2.66 -12.60
N MET A 197 -7.72 3.06 -11.65
CA MET A 197 -8.85 2.23 -11.18
C MET A 197 -9.82 1.83 -12.30
N GLY A 198 -9.92 2.64 -13.37
CA GLY A 198 -10.77 2.32 -14.53
C GLY A 198 -10.25 1.14 -15.35
N ASN A 199 -8.96 0.85 -15.27
CA ASN A 199 -8.29 -0.23 -16.01
C ASN A 199 -7.68 -1.29 -15.08
N LEU A 200 -8.05 -1.34 -13.81
CA LEU A 200 -7.56 -2.34 -12.87
C LEU A 200 -8.45 -3.60 -12.89
N ARG A 201 -8.04 -4.63 -13.63
CA ARG A 201 -8.78 -5.91 -13.75
C ARG A 201 -8.00 -7.14 -13.28
N SER A 202 -6.73 -6.96 -12.92
CA SER A 202 -5.93 -7.98 -12.27
C SER A 202 -5.95 -7.81 -10.75
N PRO A 203 -6.37 -8.84 -9.99
CA PRO A 203 -6.37 -8.79 -8.53
C PRO A 203 -4.94 -9.02 -8.00
N GLU A 204 -4.70 -8.62 -6.75
CA GLU A 204 -3.53 -9.10 -6.02
C GLU A 204 -3.43 -10.62 -6.13
N THR A 205 -2.26 -11.12 -6.51
CA THR A 205 -2.05 -12.54 -6.77
C THR A 205 -0.87 -13.06 -5.97
N TYR A 206 -1.17 -13.88 -4.96
CA TYR A 206 -0.17 -14.54 -4.12
C TYR A 206 0.51 -15.70 -4.83
N ILE A 207 1.82 -15.79 -4.64
CA ILE A 207 2.67 -16.83 -5.21
C ILE A 207 2.85 -18.01 -4.24
N GLY A 208 2.84 -17.73 -2.93
CA GLY A 208 2.92 -18.74 -1.89
C GLY A 208 1.74 -19.72 -1.92
N HIS A 209 2.02 -20.99 -1.67
CA HIS A 209 1.05 -22.08 -1.78
C HIS A 209 -0.23 -21.87 -0.95
N ALA A 210 -0.14 -21.23 0.22
CA ALA A 210 -1.29 -21.09 1.12
C ALA A 210 -2.40 -20.16 0.58
N ARG A 211 -2.06 -19.23 -0.33
CA ARG A 211 -2.99 -18.24 -0.91
C ARG A 211 -2.96 -18.23 -2.44
N ALA A 212 -2.20 -19.10 -3.07
CA ALA A 212 -2.03 -19.11 -4.52
C ALA A 212 -3.31 -19.51 -5.24
N GLU A 213 -3.70 -18.69 -6.21
CA GLU A 213 -4.83 -18.93 -7.12
C GLU A 213 -4.37 -18.77 -8.57
N ASN A 214 -5.10 -19.35 -9.52
CA ASN A 214 -4.85 -19.21 -10.97
C ASN A 214 -3.44 -19.62 -11.47
N PHE A 215 -2.73 -20.45 -10.70
CA PHE A 215 -1.46 -21.06 -11.11
C PHE A 215 -1.66 -22.14 -12.17
N VAL A 216 -0.85 -22.13 -13.24
CA VAL A 216 -1.05 -23.03 -14.39
C VAL A 216 0.20 -23.70 -14.97
N SER A 217 1.34 -23.70 -14.28
CA SER A 217 2.45 -24.55 -14.76
C SER A 217 2.02 -26.03 -14.79
N PRO A 218 2.41 -26.81 -15.81
CA PRO A 218 2.12 -28.24 -15.87
C PRO A 218 2.58 -28.98 -14.61
N GLY A 219 1.75 -29.91 -14.14
CA GLY A 219 1.99 -30.63 -12.88
C GLY A 219 1.40 -29.96 -11.63
N GLY A 220 0.89 -28.73 -11.75
CA GLY A 220 0.28 -27.98 -10.65
C GLY A 220 1.30 -27.51 -9.61
N LEU A 221 0.84 -26.68 -8.66
CA LEU A 221 1.71 -26.11 -7.63
C LEU A 221 2.15 -27.19 -6.62
N ARG A 222 3.45 -27.32 -6.36
CA ARG A 222 4.02 -28.28 -5.41
C ARG A 222 4.53 -27.57 -4.16
N ALA A 223 3.81 -27.73 -3.05
CA ALA A 223 4.18 -27.17 -1.75
C ALA A 223 5.45 -27.81 -1.18
N GLY A 224 6.35 -26.98 -0.64
CA GLY A 224 7.48 -27.33 0.22
C GLY A 224 8.61 -28.12 -0.44
N LYS A 225 8.49 -28.53 -1.70
CA LYS A 225 9.48 -29.37 -2.40
C LYS A 225 10.01 -28.67 -3.64
N ALA A 226 11.29 -28.87 -3.91
CA ALA A 226 11.90 -28.39 -5.14
C ALA A 226 11.26 -29.12 -6.33
N PHE A 227 10.80 -28.35 -7.32
CA PHE A 227 10.18 -28.87 -8.53
C PHE A 227 10.62 -28.05 -9.75
N ASP A 228 10.81 -28.73 -10.88
CA ASP A 228 11.17 -28.12 -12.15
C ASP A 228 9.88 -27.79 -12.91
N TYR A 229 9.51 -26.51 -12.91
CA TYR A 229 8.32 -26.01 -13.58
C TYR A 229 8.62 -25.61 -15.02
N THR A 230 7.59 -25.59 -15.85
CA THR A 230 7.64 -25.05 -17.22
C THR A 230 6.53 -24.03 -17.39
N VAL A 231 6.83 -22.93 -18.09
CA VAL A 231 5.83 -21.92 -18.46
C VAL A 231 5.02 -22.46 -19.64
N PRO A 232 3.69 -22.53 -19.57
CA PRO A 232 2.87 -22.95 -20.70
C PRO A 232 2.95 -21.91 -21.83
N ALA A 233 2.72 -22.34 -23.07
CA ALA A 233 2.84 -21.46 -24.24
C ALA A 233 1.86 -20.28 -24.22
N THR A 234 0.72 -20.41 -23.53
CA THR A 234 -0.31 -19.37 -23.44
C THR A 234 -0.86 -19.29 -22.03
N LEU A 235 -1.12 -18.07 -21.57
CA LEU A 235 -1.79 -17.76 -20.30
C LEU A 235 -3.08 -17.00 -20.60
N ARG A 236 -4.19 -17.36 -19.95
CA ARG A 236 -5.40 -16.51 -19.93
C ARG A 236 -5.21 -15.37 -18.94
N LEU A 237 -6.02 -14.32 -19.06
CA LEU A 237 -6.01 -13.19 -18.11
C LEU A 237 -6.08 -13.69 -16.66
N ASN A 238 -5.24 -13.09 -15.81
CA ASN A 238 -5.04 -13.40 -14.39
C ASN A 238 -4.47 -14.79 -14.10
N GLN A 239 -3.92 -15.49 -15.09
CA GLN A 239 -3.15 -16.70 -14.88
C GLN A 239 -1.65 -16.43 -14.83
N TRP A 240 -0.96 -17.24 -14.04
CA TRP A 240 0.48 -17.15 -13.87
C TRP A 240 1.14 -18.53 -13.77
N ALA A 241 2.45 -18.55 -14.04
CA ALA A 241 3.22 -19.77 -14.10
C ALA A 241 4.67 -19.53 -13.66
N LEU A 242 5.30 -20.60 -13.17
CA LEU A 242 6.73 -20.69 -12.91
C LEU A 242 7.44 -21.45 -14.04
N GLY A 243 8.69 -21.09 -14.30
CA GLY A 243 9.64 -21.84 -15.13
C GLY A 243 10.96 -22.03 -14.38
N GLY A 244 11.59 -23.21 -14.50
CA GLY A 244 12.83 -23.53 -13.80
C GLY A 244 12.60 -24.17 -12.41
N ARG A 245 13.66 -24.24 -11.60
CA ARG A 245 13.67 -25.02 -10.34
C ARG A 245 13.29 -24.17 -9.12
N TRP A 246 12.08 -24.34 -8.60
CA TRP A 246 11.55 -23.56 -7.49
C TRP A 246 11.15 -24.44 -6.29
N VAL A 247 11.23 -23.87 -5.08
CA VAL A 247 10.56 -24.39 -3.88
C VAL A 247 9.44 -23.42 -3.53
N VAL A 248 8.19 -23.86 -3.50
CA VAL A 248 7.04 -23.01 -3.15
C VAL A 248 6.65 -23.27 -1.70
N GLY A 249 6.95 -22.33 -0.80
CA GLY A 249 6.50 -22.33 0.59
C GLY A 249 5.09 -21.76 0.73
N ASP A 250 4.65 -21.57 1.98
CA ASP A 250 3.29 -21.07 2.26
C ASP A 250 3.09 -19.63 1.80
N GLU A 251 4.09 -18.76 1.98
CA GLU A 251 4.02 -17.33 1.64
C GLU A 251 4.78 -16.96 0.35
N ASP A 252 5.75 -17.77 -0.09
CA ASP A 252 6.70 -17.39 -1.13
C ASP A 252 7.17 -18.53 -2.03
N ALA A 253 7.57 -18.23 -3.26
CA ALA A 253 8.35 -19.13 -4.12
C ALA A 253 9.83 -18.74 -4.14
N ARG A 254 10.70 -19.74 -3.95
CA ARG A 254 12.15 -19.58 -3.83
C ARG A 254 12.87 -20.18 -5.02
N LEU A 255 13.61 -19.36 -5.74
CA LEU A 255 14.39 -19.84 -6.88
C LEU A 255 15.63 -20.58 -6.38
N ARG A 256 15.87 -21.80 -6.88
CA ARG A 256 17.02 -22.63 -6.48
C ARG A 256 18.16 -22.62 -7.51
N GLN A 257 17.90 -22.24 -8.75
CA GLN A 257 18.89 -22.19 -9.84
C GLN A 257 18.65 -20.95 -10.70
N GLY A 258 19.71 -20.30 -11.19
CA GLY A 258 19.58 -19.16 -12.12
C GLY A 258 18.87 -19.56 -13.42
N GLY A 259 18.26 -18.57 -14.10
CA GLY A 259 17.41 -18.77 -15.29
C GLY A 259 15.95 -19.13 -14.95
N GLY A 260 15.55 -19.06 -13.68
CA GLY A 260 14.17 -19.26 -13.28
C GLY A 260 13.27 -18.11 -13.68
N ARG A 261 12.02 -18.41 -14.01
CA ARG A 261 11.06 -17.46 -14.58
C ARG A 261 9.74 -17.45 -13.82
N ILE A 262 9.09 -16.29 -13.84
CA ILE A 262 7.68 -16.13 -13.49
C ILE A 262 7.00 -15.42 -14.65
N ALA A 263 5.90 -15.97 -15.14
CA ALA A 263 5.11 -15.40 -16.22
C ALA A 263 3.68 -15.11 -15.74
N PHE A 264 3.08 -14.03 -16.22
CA PHE A 264 1.74 -13.58 -15.83
C PHE A 264 1.04 -12.91 -17.02
N ARG A 265 -0.25 -13.18 -17.25
CA ARG A 265 -1.09 -12.37 -18.18
C ARG A 265 -2.00 -11.45 -17.39
N PHE A 266 -1.80 -10.13 -17.48
CA PHE A 266 -2.48 -9.14 -16.63
C PHE A 266 -3.20 -8.06 -17.43
N HIS A 267 -4.06 -7.31 -16.74
CA HIS A 267 -4.71 -6.09 -17.22
C HIS A 267 -4.73 -5.04 -16.09
N ALA A 268 -3.76 -4.13 -16.16
CA ALA A 268 -3.57 -2.99 -15.27
C ALA A 268 -2.57 -2.04 -15.91
N ARG A 269 -2.52 -0.76 -15.52
CA ARG A 269 -1.51 0.17 -16.03
C ARG A 269 -0.13 -0.21 -15.48
N ASP A 270 -0.05 -0.45 -14.19
CA ASP A 270 1.17 -0.79 -13.47
C ASP A 270 1.16 -2.26 -13.03
N LEU A 271 2.30 -2.94 -13.17
CA LEU A 271 2.56 -4.25 -12.56
C LEU A 271 3.73 -4.14 -11.61
N HIS A 272 3.51 -4.65 -10.39
CA HIS A 272 4.49 -4.71 -9.33
C HIS A 272 4.68 -6.14 -8.85
N LEU A 273 5.82 -6.42 -8.22
CA LEU A 273 6.10 -7.72 -7.61
C LEU A 273 6.81 -7.51 -6.27
N VAL A 274 6.30 -8.16 -5.22
CA VAL A 274 6.94 -8.20 -3.90
C VAL A 274 8.04 -9.26 -3.95
N LEU A 275 9.29 -8.82 -3.79
CA LEU A 275 10.49 -9.64 -3.91
C LEU A 275 11.40 -9.45 -2.70
N ALA A 276 12.20 -10.47 -2.40
CA ALA A 276 13.28 -10.41 -1.44
C ALA A 276 14.47 -11.27 -1.90
N PRO A 277 15.72 -10.84 -1.65
CA PRO A 277 16.86 -11.75 -1.71
C PRO A 277 16.82 -12.71 -0.51
N GLU A 278 17.23 -13.97 -0.71
CA GLU A 278 17.33 -14.98 0.35
C GLU A 278 18.44 -14.63 1.35
N ALA A 279 19.48 -13.92 0.90
CA ALA A 279 20.58 -13.45 1.72
C ALA A 279 20.77 -11.94 1.56
N ALA A 280 20.74 -11.21 2.67
CA ALA A 280 21.02 -9.78 2.69
C ALA A 280 22.40 -9.47 2.08
N GLY A 281 22.49 -8.39 1.31
CA GLY A 281 23.73 -7.98 0.64
C GLY A 281 24.13 -8.84 -0.56
N ARG A 282 23.28 -9.77 -1.02
CA ARG A 282 23.47 -10.53 -2.26
C ARG A 282 22.31 -10.25 -3.22
N PRO A 283 22.40 -9.19 -4.04
CA PRO A 283 21.36 -8.87 -5.00
C PRO A 283 21.15 -10.00 -6.02
N VAL A 284 19.90 -10.17 -6.46
CA VAL A 284 19.54 -11.12 -7.53
C VAL A 284 19.19 -10.35 -8.78
N ARG A 285 19.98 -10.49 -9.84
CA ARG A 285 19.71 -9.81 -11.11
C ARG A 285 18.53 -10.46 -11.82
N PHE A 286 17.74 -9.66 -12.52
CA PHE A 286 16.64 -10.15 -13.34
C PHE A 286 16.54 -9.41 -14.67
N LYS A 287 15.82 -10.02 -15.60
CA LYS A 287 15.42 -9.44 -16.88
C LYS A 287 13.92 -9.60 -17.09
N VAL A 288 13.22 -8.49 -17.35
CA VAL A 288 11.79 -8.41 -17.61
C VAL A 288 11.53 -8.34 -19.12
N ARG A 289 10.46 -9.00 -19.55
CA ARG A 289 9.88 -8.88 -20.89
C ARG A 289 8.39 -8.61 -20.81
N ILE A 290 7.91 -7.82 -21.77
CA ILE A 290 6.49 -7.56 -21.98
C ILE A 290 6.15 -7.94 -23.42
N ASP A 291 5.15 -8.82 -23.59
CA ASP A 291 4.76 -9.42 -24.87
C ASP A 291 5.97 -9.99 -25.65
N GLY A 292 6.94 -10.57 -24.94
CA GLY A 292 8.18 -11.16 -25.49
C GLY A 292 9.33 -10.18 -25.76
N HIS A 293 9.10 -8.88 -25.63
CA HIS A 293 10.06 -7.81 -25.95
C HIS A 293 10.58 -7.10 -24.69
N ALA A 294 11.65 -6.33 -24.82
CA ALA A 294 12.09 -5.43 -23.75
C ALA A 294 11.01 -4.36 -23.48
N PRO A 295 10.86 -3.88 -22.23
CA PRO A 295 9.77 -2.99 -21.86
C PRO A 295 9.84 -1.60 -22.51
N GLY A 296 11.02 -1.10 -22.86
CA GLY A 296 11.16 0.22 -23.50
C GLY A 296 10.58 1.34 -22.64
N ALA A 297 9.66 2.13 -23.22
CA ALA A 297 8.95 3.19 -22.51
C ALA A 297 8.03 2.68 -21.39
N MET A 298 7.66 1.39 -21.41
CA MET A 298 6.82 0.78 -20.39
C MET A 298 7.58 0.31 -19.14
N ALA A 299 8.89 0.56 -19.06
CA ALA A 299 9.69 0.15 -17.91
C ALA A 299 9.22 0.88 -16.65
N GLY A 300 8.95 0.11 -15.58
CA GLY A 300 8.65 0.66 -14.27
C GLY A 300 9.88 1.27 -13.58
N GLY A 301 9.67 1.91 -12.43
CA GLY A 301 10.77 2.59 -11.70
C GLY A 301 11.95 1.70 -11.28
N ASP A 302 11.77 0.38 -11.24
CA ASP A 302 12.79 -0.59 -10.83
C ASP A 302 13.41 -1.36 -12.00
N VAL A 303 13.13 -0.96 -13.24
CA VAL A 303 13.53 -1.70 -14.45
C VAL A 303 14.09 -0.73 -15.50
N THR A 304 15.17 -1.11 -16.18
CA THR A 304 15.69 -0.34 -17.32
C THR A 304 14.82 -0.54 -18.57
N ALA A 305 14.97 0.33 -19.57
CA ALA A 305 14.28 0.16 -20.87
C ALA A 305 14.60 -1.20 -21.54
N ASP A 306 15.79 -1.76 -21.31
CA ASP A 306 16.22 -3.07 -21.82
C ASP A 306 15.71 -4.26 -20.99
N GLY A 307 14.96 -3.97 -19.93
CA GLY A 307 14.33 -4.95 -19.04
C GLY A 307 15.19 -5.37 -17.85
N ASP A 308 16.37 -4.81 -17.66
CA ASP A 308 17.29 -5.25 -16.61
C ASP A 308 16.94 -4.61 -15.26
N GLY A 309 17.15 -5.36 -14.17
CA GLY A 309 16.97 -4.87 -12.81
C GLY A 309 17.59 -5.83 -11.78
N GLN A 310 17.43 -5.50 -10.50
CA GLN A 310 17.97 -6.31 -9.40
C GLN A 310 17.03 -6.32 -8.20
N VAL A 311 16.95 -7.46 -7.52
CA VAL A 311 16.34 -7.60 -6.20
C VAL A 311 17.42 -7.41 -5.15
N ASP A 312 17.41 -6.27 -4.48
CA ASP A 312 18.42 -5.81 -3.51
C ASP A 312 17.87 -5.58 -2.09
N GLY A 313 16.56 -5.74 -1.89
CA GLY A 313 15.89 -5.56 -0.62
C GLY A 313 14.57 -6.33 -0.55
N ASN A 314 13.99 -6.38 0.65
CA ASN A 314 12.68 -6.98 0.87
C ASN A 314 11.65 -5.89 0.68
N ARG A 315 11.07 -5.73 -0.52
CA ARG A 315 10.14 -4.65 -0.84
C ARG A 315 9.29 -4.96 -2.08
N LEU A 316 8.39 -4.03 -2.38
CA LEU A 316 7.72 -3.95 -3.67
C LEU A 316 8.67 -3.41 -4.74
N TYR A 317 8.64 -4.02 -5.94
CA TYR A 317 9.33 -3.56 -7.14
C TYR A 317 8.30 -3.19 -8.23
N GLN A 318 8.37 -1.98 -8.78
CA GLN A 318 7.56 -1.56 -9.93
C GLN A 318 8.22 -1.97 -11.23
N LEU A 319 7.63 -2.96 -11.90
CA LEU A 319 8.26 -3.61 -13.04
C LEU A 319 7.79 -3.07 -14.39
N ILE A 320 6.49 -2.81 -14.52
CA ILE A 320 5.88 -2.29 -15.74
C ILE A 320 4.99 -1.09 -15.39
N ARG A 321 4.99 -0.10 -16.27
CA ARG A 321 4.02 0.98 -16.37
C ARG A 321 3.65 1.15 -17.83
N GLN A 322 2.48 0.66 -18.24
CA GLN A 322 1.99 0.83 -19.61
C GLN A 322 1.87 2.31 -19.95
N ASP A 323 2.27 2.67 -21.16
CA ASP A 323 2.06 3.98 -21.76
C ASP A 323 0.83 3.95 -22.69
N GLY A 324 0.14 5.08 -22.83
CA GLY A 324 -1.05 5.17 -23.67
C GLY A 324 -2.23 4.36 -23.13
N ALA A 325 -2.87 3.58 -24.01
CA ALA A 325 -4.05 2.79 -23.68
C ALA A 325 -3.66 1.52 -22.89
N VAL A 326 -4.35 1.26 -21.78
CA VAL A 326 -4.10 0.07 -20.97
C VAL A 326 -4.72 -1.16 -21.64
N GLU A 327 -3.89 -2.17 -21.88
CA GLU A 327 -4.26 -3.40 -22.56
C GLU A 327 -3.91 -4.64 -21.72
N ASP A 328 -4.46 -5.79 -22.12
CA ASP A 328 -3.99 -7.07 -21.60
C ASP A 328 -2.55 -7.32 -22.08
N ARG A 329 -1.63 -7.62 -21.16
CA ARG A 329 -0.21 -7.82 -21.45
C ARG A 329 0.32 -9.14 -20.89
N SER A 330 1.26 -9.74 -21.62
CA SER A 330 2.00 -10.93 -21.18
C SER A 330 3.32 -10.49 -20.58
N PHE A 331 3.45 -10.64 -19.27
CA PHE A 331 4.66 -10.32 -18.51
C PHE A 331 5.49 -11.58 -18.27
N GLU A 332 6.80 -11.48 -18.38
CA GLU A 332 7.78 -12.47 -17.91
C GLU A 332 8.92 -11.77 -17.17
N ILE A 333 9.34 -12.34 -16.04
CA ILE A 333 10.58 -12.00 -15.36
C ILE A 333 11.46 -13.23 -15.26
N GLU A 334 12.70 -13.12 -15.72
CA GLU A 334 13.75 -14.13 -15.63
C GLU A 334 14.81 -13.69 -14.62
N PHE A 335 15.03 -14.47 -13.58
CA PHE A 335 16.06 -14.21 -12.59
C PHE A 335 17.35 -14.89 -13.01
N LEU A 336 18.40 -14.09 -13.23
CA LEU A 336 19.69 -14.56 -13.73
C LEU A 336 20.50 -15.29 -12.66
N ASP A 337 20.28 -14.93 -11.40
CA ASP A 337 20.92 -15.54 -10.24
C ASP A 337 19.88 -16.31 -9.38
N PRO A 338 20.27 -17.38 -8.66
CA PRO A 338 19.38 -18.05 -7.71
C PRO A 338 19.18 -17.21 -6.44
N GLY A 339 18.25 -17.63 -5.58
CA GLY A 339 18.11 -17.05 -4.25
C GLY A 339 17.16 -15.85 -4.17
N VAL A 340 16.28 -15.66 -5.16
CA VAL A 340 15.13 -14.76 -4.99
C VAL A 340 13.98 -15.48 -4.28
N ARG A 341 13.23 -14.73 -3.48
CA ARG A 341 11.93 -15.08 -2.92
C ARG A 341 10.88 -14.16 -3.54
N ALA A 342 9.84 -14.71 -4.14
CA ALA A 342 8.72 -13.96 -4.73
C ALA A 342 7.42 -14.24 -3.97
N TYR A 343 6.67 -13.19 -3.64
CA TYR A 343 5.55 -13.28 -2.69
C TYR A 343 4.19 -12.99 -3.35
N ALA A 344 4.05 -11.85 -4.01
CA ALA A 344 2.78 -11.46 -4.62
C ALA A 344 2.97 -10.47 -5.77
N PHE A 345 2.13 -10.61 -6.80
CA PHE A 345 1.90 -9.57 -7.79
C PHE A 345 0.85 -8.59 -7.28
N THR A 346 1.10 -7.30 -7.48
CA THR A 346 0.13 -6.23 -7.20
C THR A 346 0.11 -5.22 -8.34
N PHE A 347 -0.96 -4.44 -8.42
CA PHE A 347 -1.31 -3.71 -9.63
C PHE A 347 -1.74 -2.26 -9.33
N GLY A 348 -1.78 -1.43 -10.36
CA GLY A 348 -2.20 -0.02 -10.29
C GLY A 348 -2.40 0.59 -11.66
#